data_AF-A3LNS4-F1
#
_entry.id   AF-A3LNS4-F1
#
_cell.length_a   1.000
_cell.length_b   1.000
_cell.length_c   1.000
_cell.angle_alpha   90.00
_cell.angle_beta   90.00
_cell.angle_gamma   90.00
#
_symmetry.space_group_name_H-M   'P 1'
#
loop_
_entity.id
_entity.type
_entity.pdbx_description
1 polymer ?
#
loop_
_entity_poly.entity_id
_entity_poly.type
_entity_poly.pdbx_seq_one_letter_code
_entity_poly.pdbx_strand_id
1 'polypeptide(L)'
;MSQSLIVFKPSGRIEYQYNNKITPFNEFIYNIVNSTHVELEANFYTKSLHQKRFYGYRRDDVYAALYFDAVTTIDGDKIQQTLSGILKTYNKVVTEGDSEDNYSKLKKLVDLQFNQLMKLKSNVDSPVVSAPISARGTPSGSGPNSGTSTPVRRNVKQTPNKKMRKWDGDEMVENVDNSVLDYSASADGDVDGALGDDRVLNIDDSAFVHENELVLVNELNDILNESDDDEDKNDGKAGGFFSKITSFLGGSIDIEDVSKKFNDQLISKNIAPNTAKIIIDKIRDKLGNQRNVTLALYKQTLTEELTKILTPNVSTDLLYDIKRNSTNPRPYVISVVGVNGVGKSTNLAKLAYWFLQNNLNVLICACDTFRSGAVEQLKVHVNNLQRLNSQSSNGENKIDIFEKGYGSGDHVVTTAKMAIQHAASEKFDIVLIDTAGRTHSNTKLMAPLKKFGDAANPDKIIMVGEALVGTDSVEQAINFNNAFGNKRSLDFFIISKVDTVGDLVGTMINMVMATKVPILFVGTGQTYTDIKRLSVKRVVDMLMS
;
A
#
# COMPACT_ATOMS: atom_id res chain seq x y z
N MET A 1 -5.91 -10.63 22.19
CA MET A 1 -4.51 -10.14 22.24
C MET A 1 -3.76 -10.68 21.03
N SER A 2 -3.08 -9.82 20.27
CA SER A 2 -2.40 -10.25 19.04
C SER A 2 -0.98 -10.68 19.37
N GLN A 3 -0.78 -11.98 19.60
CA GLN A 3 0.55 -12.54 19.80
C GLN A 3 0.76 -13.55 18.67
N SER A 4 1.76 -13.29 17.85
CA SER A 4 2.14 -14.16 16.75
C SER A 4 3.61 -14.51 16.89
N LEU A 5 3.97 -15.65 16.33
CA LEU A 5 5.33 -16.15 16.26
C LEU A 5 5.58 -16.53 14.80
N ILE A 6 6.74 -16.19 14.28
CA ILE A 6 7.18 -16.63 12.96
C ILE A 6 8.56 -17.24 13.03
N VAL A 7 8.83 -18.16 12.12
CA VAL A 7 10.18 -18.63 11.78
C VAL A 7 10.41 -18.26 10.32
N PHE A 8 11.53 -17.61 10.03
CA PHE A 8 11.83 -17.11 8.69
C PHE A 8 13.33 -17.21 8.37
N LYS A 9 13.67 -17.25 7.09
CA LYS A 9 15.06 -17.28 6.58
C LYS A 9 15.59 -15.86 6.33
N PRO A 10 16.92 -15.67 6.17
CA PRO A 10 17.52 -14.40 5.78
C PRO A 10 16.90 -13.77 4.52
N SER A 11 16.33 -14.58 3.62
CA SER A 11 15.59 -14.11 2.44
C SER A 11 14.24 -13.43 2.76
N GLY A 12 13.82 -13.43 4.03
CA GLY A 12 12.49 -12.99 4.46
C GLY A 12 11.38 -14.02 4.24
N ARG A 13 11.70 -15.20 3.67
CA ARG A 13 10.76 -16.31 3.50
C ARG A 13 10.33 -16.83 4.87
N ILE A 14 9.03 -16.83 5.13
CA ILE A 14 8.43 -17.39 6.34
C ILE A 14 8.29 -18.90 6.14
N GLU A 15 8.92 -19.67 6.99
CA GLU A 15 8.90 -21.14 6.98
C GLU A 15 7.88 -21.71 7.98
N TYR A 16 7.57 -20.94 9.02
CA TYR A 16 6.55 -21.30 10.00
C TYR A 16 5.86 -20.05 10.53
N GLN A 17 4.55 -20.16 10.76
CA GLN A 17 3.75 -19.08 11.30
C GLN A 17 2.71 -19.59 12.30
N TYR A 18 2.72 -18.99 13.49
CA TYR A 18 1.68 -19.13 14.49
C TYR A 18 0.75 -17.91 14.43
N ASN A 19 -0.52 -18.15 14.09
CA ASN A 19 -1.60 -17.17 13.80
C ASN A 19 -1.40 -16.36 12.51
N ASN A 20 -2.49 -16.08 11.77
CA ASN A 20 -2.49 -15.48 10.42
C ASN A 20 -2.05 -14.00 10.30
N LYS A 21 -1.28 -13.44 11.25
CA LYS A 21 -0.89 -12.02 11.26
C LYS A 21 0.59 -11.81 10.91
N ILE A 22 0.93 -11.82 9.61
CA ILE A 22 2.28 -11.53 9.09
C ILE A 22 2.59 -10.03 9.07
N THR A 23 1.60 -9.18 8.82
CA THR A 23 1.77 -7.73 8.61
C THR A 23 2.64 -7.03 9.67
N PRO A 24 2.50 -7.30 10.99
CA PRO A 24 3.36 -6.69 12.00
C PRO A 24 4.83 -7.10 11.89
N PHE A 25 5.12 -8.28 11.34
CA PHE A 25 6.48 -8.79 11.20
C PHE A 25 7.20 -8.32 9.95
N ASN A 26 6.51 -7.90 8.90
CA ASN A 26 7.16 -7.49 7.65
C ASN A 26 8.22 -6.41 7.88
N GLU A 27 7.89 -5.40 8.68
CA GLU A 27 8.82 -4.33 9.02
C GLU A 27 9.94 -4.83 9.95
N PHE A 28 9.65 -5.74 10.87
CA PHE A 28 10.66 -6.33 11.74
C PHE A 28 11.66 -7.22 10.97
N ILE A 29 11.16 -8.11 10.11
CA ILE A 29 11.94 -8.94 9.18
C ILE A 29 12.83 -8.04 8.32
N TYR A 30 12.26 -7.01 7.70
CA TYR A 30 13.02 -6.04 6.90
C TYR A 30 14.17 -5.41 7.70
N ASN A 31 13.92 -5.03 8.95
CA ASN A 31 14.94 -4.42 9.81
C ASN A 31 16.04 -5.41 10.25
N ILE A 32 15.69 -6.68 10.44
CA ILE A 32 16.67 -7.73 10.79
C ILE A 32 17.53 -8.07 9.59
N VAL A 33 16.92 -8.22 8.41
CA VAL A 33 17.60 -8.54 7.15
C VAL A 33 18.49 -7.38 6.70
N ASN A 34 18.04 -6.13 6.87
CA ASN A 34 18.81 -4.92 6.52
C ASN A 34 19.60 -4.32 7.69
N SER A 35 19.86 -5.07 8.76
CA SER A 35 20.76 -4.71 9.86
C SER A 35 20.48 -3.38 10.58
N THR A 36 19.20 -3.02 10.75
CA THR A 36 18.73 -1.84 11.51
C THR A 36 17.97 -2.25 12.77
N HIS A 37 18.63 -3.04 13.62
CA HIS A 37 18.08 -3.57 14.88
C HIS A 37 19.03 -3.28 16.05
N VAL A 38 18.49 -3.35 17.28
CA VAL A 38 19.31 -3.29 18.49
C VAL A 38 19.61 -4.71 18.91
N GLU A 39 20.88 -5.11 18.84
CA GLU A 39 21.35 -6.38 19.38
C GLU A 39 21.50 -6.25 20.89
N LEU A 40 20.76 -7.08 21.64
CA LEU A 40 20.81 -7.11 23.10
C LEU A 40 21.96 -8.00 23.59
N GLU A 41 22.10 -9.17 22.96
CA GLU A 41 23.15 -10.16 23.17
C GLU A 41 23.43 -10.87 21.85
N ALA A 42 24.49 -11.69 21.78
CA ALA A 42 24.86 -12.42 20.57
C ALA A 42 23.66 -13.18 19.98
N ASN A 43 23.24 -12.77 18.78
CA ASN A 43 22.11 -13.31 18.03
C ASN A 43 20.71 -13.08 18.64
N PHE A 44 20.55 -12.20 19.63
CA PHE A 44 19.25 -11.83 20.20
C PHE A 44 19.00 -10.34 20.02
N TYR A 45 17.89 -9.99 19.37
CA TYR A 45 17.61 -8.62 18.94
C TYR A 45 16.20 -8.17 19.33
N THR A 46 16.05 -6.87 19.59
CA THR A 46 14.77 -6.24 19.93
C THR A 46 14.52 -5.00 19.09
N LYS A 47 13.25 -4.70 18.82
CA LYS A 47 12.83 -3.40 18.25
C LYS A 47 11.43 -3.03 18.73
N SER A 48 11.23 -1.76 19.07
CA SER A 48 9.91 -1.22 19.40
C SER A 48 9.33 -0.50 18.20
N LEU A 49 8.11 -0.85 17.81
CA LEU A 49 7.47 -0.34 16.61
C LEU A 49 5.95 -0.34 16.80
N HIS A 50 5.28 0.77 16.47
CA HIS A 50 3.81 0.90 16.53
C HIS A 50 3.18 0.41 17.87
N GLN A 51 3.72 0.83 19.01
CA GLN A 51 3.29 0.39 20.35
C GLN A 51 3.40 -1.13 20.58
N LYS A 52 4.24 -1.82 19.81
CA LYS A 52 4.58 -3.22 19.99
C LYS A 52 6.08 -3.37 20.19
N ARG A 53 6.48 -4.37 20.96
CA ARG A 53 7.87 -4.75 21.15
C ARG A 53 8.12 -6.10 20.49
N PHE A 54 9.03 -6.10 19.54
CA PHE A 54 9.46 -7.25 18.78
C PHE A 54 10.74 -7.80 19.37
N TYR A 55 10.81 -9.12 19.47
CA TYR A 55 12.01 -9.87 19.83
C TYR A 55 12.27 -10.88 18.75
N GLY A 56 13.53 -11.11 18.45
CA GLY A 56 13.89 -12.27 17.67
C GLY A 56 15.27 -12.78 17.98
N TYR A 57 15.48 -14.02 17.58
CA TYR A 57 16.67 -14.78 17.85
C TYR A 57 17.13 -15.43 16.55
N ARG A 58 18.41 -15.28 16.23
CA ARG A 58 19.04 -15.93 15.07
C ARG A 58 19.80 -17.17 15.53
N ARG A 59 19.68 -18.24 14.77
CA ARG A 59 20.58 -19.38 14.88
C ARG A 59 20.80 -19.99 13.51
N ASP A 60 22.08 -20.19 13.16
CA ASP A 60 22.49 -20.60 11.82
C ASP A 60 21.91 -19.59 10.79
N ASP A 61 21.17 -20.05 9.77
CA ASP A 61 20.47 -19.22 8.78
C ASP A 61 18.94 -19.18 8.99
N VAL A 62 18.48 -19.24 10.23
CA VAL A 62 17.06 -19.17 10.55
C VAL A 62 16.81 -18.22 11.72
N TYR A 63 15.73 -17.46 11.61
CA TYR A 63 15.30 -16.50 12.59
C TYR A 63 13.96 -16.92 13.18
N ALA A 64 13.81 -16.81 14.50
CA ALA A 64 12.52 -16.88 15.15
C ALA A 64 12.18 -15.51 15.73
N ALA A 65 10.96 -15.03 15.50
CA ALA A 65 10.52 -13.72 15.95
C ALA A 65 9.13 -13.77 16.58
N LEU A 66 8.95 -13.00 17.64
CA LEU A 66 7.68 -12.80 18.33
C LEU A 66 7.48 -11.32 18.67
N TYR A 67 6.24 -10.93 18.95
CA TYR A 67 5.97 -9.57 19.42
C TYR A 67 4.92 -9.54 20.53
N PHE A 68 5.00 -8.48 21.34
CA PHE A 68 4.06 -8.15 22.40
C PHE A 68 3.58 -6.70 22.27
N ASP A 69 2.46 -6.37 22.91
CA ASP A 69 2.05 -4.97 23.07
C ASP A 69 3.03 -4.29 24.05
N ALA A 70 3.44 -3.06 23.77
CA ALA A 70 4.53 -2.36 24.47
C ALA A 70 4.26 -2.11 25.96
N VAL A 71 3.01 -2.25 26.41
CA VAL A 71 2.59 -2.15 27.81
C VAL A 71 2.96 -3.39 28.62
N THR A 72 3.21 -4.53 27.95
CA THR A 72 3.61 -5.78 28.62
C THR A 72 5.12 -5.95 28.65
N THR A 73 5.68 -6.02 29.86
CA THR A 73 7.08 -6.42 30.09
C THR A 73 7.13 -7.91 30.40
N ILE A 74 7.74 -8.68 29.51
CA ILE A 74 8.11 -10.08 29.77
C ILE A 74 9.62 -10.13 29.89
N ASP A 75 10.09 -11.01 30.77
CA ASP A 75 11.50 -11.29 31.02
C ASP A 75 12.24 -11.69 29.73
N GLY A 76 13.26 -10.91 29.36
CA GLY A 76 14.03 -11.07 28.12
C GLY A 76 14.71 -12.43 28.02
N ASP A 77 15.19 -12.96 29.16
CA ASP A 77 15.92 -14.23 29.22
C ASP A 77 14.98 -15.40 28.89
N LYS A 78 13.73 -15.33 29.36
CA LYS A 78 12.70 -16.35 29.06
C LYS A 78 12.27 -16.32 27.60
N ILE A 79 12.19 -15.13 27.02
CA ILE A 79 11.90 -14.96 25.58
C ILE A 79 13.02 -15.57 24.74
N GLN A 80 14.27 -15.26 25.07
CA GLN A 80 15.45 -15.79 24.38
C GLN A 80 15.52 -17.33 24.47
N GLN A 81 15.30 -17.91 25.66
CA GLN A 81 15.24 -19.36 25.85
C GLN A 81 14.14 -20.02 25.02
N THR A 82 12.95 -19.40 24.96
CA THR A 82 11.82 -19.92 24.18
C THR A 82 12.12 -19.87 22.68
N LEU A 83 12.61 -18.75 22.16
CA LEU A 83 12.96 -18.60 20.74
C LEU A 83 14.10 -19.54 20.32
N SER A 84 15.10 -19.72 21.18
CA SER A 84 16.18 -20.69 20.97
C SER A 84 15.66 -22.14 20.96
N GLY A 85 14.71 -22.47 21.84
CA GLY A 85 14.04 -23.77 21.87
C GLY A 85 13.20 -24.06 20.63
N ILE A 86 12.50 -23.04 20.12
CA ILE A 86 11.70 -23.12 18.89
C ILE A 86 12.61 -23.41 17.69
N LEU A 87 13.74 -22.69 17.54
CA LEU A 87 14.68 -22.95 16.44
C LEU A 87 15.35 -24.33 16.53
N LYS A 88 15.66 -24.81 17.74
CA LYS A 88 16.15 -26.19 17.95
C LYS A 88 15.14 -27.22 17.47
N THR A 89 13.87 -27.01 17.79
CA THR A 89 12.77 -27.91 17.42
C THR A 89 12.54 -27.88 15.91
N TYR A 90 12.54 -26.68 15.32
CA TYR A 90 12.43 -26.47 13.89
C TYR A 90 13.55 -27.17 13.11
N ASN A 91 14.82 -26.91 13.46
CA ASN A 91 15.95 -27.54 12.78
C ASN A 91 15.93 -29.07 12.88
N LYS A 92 15.53 -29.62 14.04
CA LYS A 92 15.43 -31.07 14.22
C LYS A 92 14.36 -31.69 13.30
N VAL A 93 13.20 -31.06 13.19
CA VAL A 93 12.12 -31.57 12.33
C VAL A 93 12.48 -31.43 10.84
N VAL A 94 13.09 -30.32 10.44
CA VAL A 94 13.54 -30.12 9.05
C VAL A 94 14.63 -31.13 8.65
N THR A 95 15.52 -31.53 9.57
CA THR A 95 16.52 -32.57 9.28
C THR A 95 15.96 -33.99 9.20
N GLU A 96 14.75 -34.25 9.73
CA GLU A 96 14.10 -35.57 9.72
C GLU A 96 13.28 -35.83 8.42
N GLY A 97 13.24 -34.87 7.48
CA GLY A 97 12.62 -34.99 6.15
C GLY A 97 11.15 -34.54 6.07
N ASP A 98 10.67 -34.20 4.87
CA ASP A 98 9.31 -33.71 4.61
C ASP A 98 8.27 -34.84 4.62
N SER A 99 7.51 -34.95 5.72
CA SER A 99 6.26 -35.71 5.78
C SER A 99 5.18 -34.85 6.43
N GLU A 100 3.91 -35.01 6.04
CA GLU A 100 2.79 -34.26 6.65
C GLU A 100 2.71 -34.47 8.17
N ASP A 101 3.10 -35.65 8.65
CA ASP A 101 3.19 -35.99 10.07
C ASP A 101 4.23 -35.14 10.82
N ASN A 102 5.35 -34.82 10.17
CA ASN A 102 6.42 -34.02 10.74
C ASN A 102 6.01 -32.55 10.92
N TYR A 103 5.26 -31.97 9.98
CA TYR A 103 4.74 -30.61 10.10
C TYR A 103 3.68 -30.49 11.21
N SER A 104 2.78 -31.48 11.32
CA SER A 104 1.80 -31.55 12.41
C SER A 104 2.46 -31.67 13.79
N LYS A 105 3.54 -32.46 13.88
CA LYS A 105 4.35 -32.62 15.10
C LYS A 105 5.11 -31.33 15.46
N LEU A 106 5.69 -30.64 14.48
CA LEU A 106 6.34 -29.34 14.65
C LEU A 106 5.36 -28.33 15.25
N LYS A 107 4.17 -28.21 14.65
CA LYS A 107 3.12 -27.30 15.12
C LYS A 107 2.76 -27.57 16.59
N LYS A 108 2.49 -28.83 16.96
CA LYS A 108 2.15 -29.19 18.35
C LYS A 108 3.26 -28.84 19.35
N LEU A 109 4.52 -29.05 19.00
CA LEU A 109 5.66 -28.77 19.89
C LEU A 109 5.93 -27.27 20.03
N VAL A 110 5.86 -26.52 18.93
CA VAL A 110 6.00 -25.06 18.94
C VAL A 110 4.84 -24.42 19.70
N ASP A 111 3.62 -24.91 19.50
CA ASP A 111 2.43 -24.44 20.21
C ASP A 111 2.57 -24.69 21.73
N LEU A 112 3.12 -25.83 22.14
CA LEU A 112 3.34 -26.14 23.57
C LEU A 112 4.38 -25.20 24.20
N GLN A 113 5.51 -24.97 23.53
CA GLN A 113 6.56 -24.05 24.00
C GLN A 113 6.06 -22.59 24.07
N PHE A 114 5.33 -22.16 23.05
CA PHE A 114 4.74 -20.83 23.00
C PHE A 114 3.67 -20.64 24.09
N ASN A 115 2.78 -21.61 24.27
CA ASN A 115 1.74 -21.56 25.31
C ASN A 115 2.31 -21.61 26.73
N GLN A 116 3.45 -22.29 26.95
CA GLN A 116 4.16 -22.25 28.24
C GLN A 116 4.69 -20.85 28.56
N LEU A 117 5.29 -20.16 27.57
CA LEU A 117 5.71 -18.77 27.72
C LEU A 117 4.50 -17.87 28.04
N MET A 118 3.36 -18.10 27.41
CA MET A 118 2.14 -17.33 27.66
C MET A 118 1.51 -17.61 29.04
N LYS A 119 1.64 -18.82 29.60
CA LYS A 119 1.19 -19.10 30.98
C LYS A 119 2.02 -18.37 32.04
N LEU A 120 3.27 -18.01 31.73
CA LEU A 120 4.10 -17.20 32.62
C LEU A 120 3.67 -15.72 32.62
N LYS A 121 2.95 -15.28 31.58
CA LYS A 121 2.34 -13.95 31.48
C LYS A 121 1.17 -13.77 32.46
N SER A 122 0.35 -14.81 32.69
CA SER A 122 -0.84 -14.72 33.55
C SER A 122 -0.54 -14.64 35.05
N ASN A 123 0.70 -14.87 35.48
CA ASN A 123 1.09 -14.79 36.90
C ASN A 123 1.63 -13.40 37.31
N VAL A 124 1.70 -12.43 36.40
CA VAL A 124 2.26 -11.08 36.68
C VAL A 124 1.15 -10.05 36.96
N ASP A 125 -0.12 -10.36 36.68
CA ASP A 125 -1.27 -9.50 36.99
C ASP A 125 -1.73 -9.69 38.44
N SER A 126 -1.03 -9.08 39.39
CA SER A 126 -1.57 -8.78 40.72
C SER A 126 -1.29 -7.31 41.05
N PRO A 127 -2.32 -6.49 41.31
CA PRO A 127 -2.14 -5.05 41.44
C PRO A 127 -1.53 -4.70 42.79
N VAL A 128 -0.43 -3.95 42.79
CA VAL A 128 0.09 -3.29 43.99
C VAL A 128 -0.78 -2.06 44.26
N VAL A 129 -1.50 -2.11 45.38
CA VAL A 129 -2.28 -1.02 45.96
C VAL A 129 -1.33 0.07 46.48
N SER A 130 -1.57 1.34 46.14
CA SER A 130 -1.08 2.48 46.91
C SER A 130 -2.22 3.47 47.19
N ALA A 131 -2.30 3.85 48.47
CA ALA A 131 -3.40 4.55 49.12
C ALA A 131 -3.42 6.07 48.84
N PRO A 132 -4.53 6.79 49.14
CA PRO A 132 -4.80 8.12 48.64
C PRO A 132 -4.29 9.24 49.56
N ILE A 133 -3.96 10.40 48.98
CA ILE A 133 -3.79 11.66 49.71
C ILE A 133 -4.99 12.57 49.39
N SER A 134 -5.63 13.05 50.46
CA SER A 134 -6.86 13.85 50.48
C SER A 134 -6.62 15.35 50.66
N ALA A 135 -7.48 16.15 50.02
CA ALA A 135 -8.02 17.47 50.39
C ALA A 135 -7.03 18.65 50.47
N ARG A 136 -7.33 19.94 50.22
CA ARG A 136 -8.51 20.83 50.09
C ARG A 136 -7.90 22.17 49.59
N GLY A 137 -8.51 23.15 48.92
CA GLY A 137 -9.88 23.51 48.58
C GLY A 137 -9.87 24.77 47.69
N THR A 138 -11.01 25.07 47.08
CA THR A 138 -11.37 26.31 46.34
C THR A 138 -12.12 27.27 47.30
N PRO A 139 -12.74 28.44 46.91
CA PRO A 139 -12.94 29.10 45.60
C PRO A 139 -12.89 30.66 45.60
N SER A 140 -13.37 31.27 44.49
CA SER A 140 -13.89 32.65 44.28
C SER A 140 -12.90 33.67 43.66
N GLY A 141 -13.28 34.57 42.75
CA GLY A 141 -14.57 34.94 42.17
C GLY A 141 -14.41 35.96 41.02
N SER A 142 -15.55 36.24 40.39
CA SER A 142 -15.90 37.11 39.25
C SER A 142 -15.33 38.55 39.15
N GLY A 143 -15.16 39.05 37.91
CA GLY A 143 -15.61 40.41 37.53
C GLY A 143 -14.71 41.24 36.58
N PRO A 144 -15.26 42.18 35.76
CA PRO A 144 -14.74 42.56 34.43
C PRO A 144 -14.30 44.03 34.26
N ASN A 145 -13.61 44.37 33.14
CA ASN A 145 -13.63 45.64 32.34
C ASN A 145 -12.33 45.82 31.52
N SER A 146 -12.35 45.97 30.18
CA SER A 146 -12.70 47.15 29.34
C SER A 146 -11.64 48.27 29.34
N GLY A 147 -11.08 48.63 28.17
CA GLY A 147 -10.40 49.93 27.98
C GLY A 147 -9.28 49.97 26.93
N THR A 148 -9.61 50.50 25.75
CA THR A 148 -8.78 51.16 24.72
C THR A 148 -7.69 52.10 25.30
N SER A 149 -6.50 52.37 24.72
CA SER A 149 -6.24 53.06 23.43
C SER A 149 -4.71 53.32 23.20
N THR A 150 -4.19 53.02 22.01
CA THR A 150 -3.19 53.74 21.14
C THR A 150 -1.79 54.22 21.66
N PRO A 151 -0.81 54.54 20.77
CA PRO A 151 0.50 53.89 20.75
C PRO A 151 1.67 54.79 21.20
N VAL A 152 2.75 54.17 21.69
CA VAL A 152 4.03 54.87 21.96
C VAL A 152 5.17 54.17 21.22
N ARG A 153 5.80 54.90 20.30
CA ARG A 153 7.09 54.55 19.67
C ARG A 153 8.19 54.48 20.73
N ARG A 154 8.95 53.38 20.79
CA ARG A 154 10.33 53.39 21.31
C ARG A 154 11.23 52.37 20.58
N ASN A 155 12.34 52.94 20.14
CA ASN A 155 13.60 52.45 19.60
C ASN A 155 13.94 50.95 19.62
N VAL A 156 14.46 50.56 18.45
CA VAL A 156 15.27 49.39 18.11
C VAL A 156 16.34 49.07 19.16
N LYS A 157 16.37 47.82 19.60
CA LYS A 157 17.57 47.15 20.15
C LYS A 157 17.70 45.77 19.51
N GLN A 158 18.85 45.55 18.88
CA GLN A 158 19.29 44.29 18.30
C GLN A 158 19.30 43.19 19.37
N THR A 159 18.80 42.00 19.02
CA THR A 159 18.95 40.77 19.81
C THR A 159 19.83 39.76 19.03
N PRO A 160 20.65 38.96 19.74
CA PRO A 160 21.82 38.29 19.18
C PRO A 160 21.50 36.99 18.41
N ASN A 161 22.45 36.59 17.56
CA ASN A 161 22.45 35.40 16.70
C ASN A 161 21.81 34.15 17.34
N LYS A 162 20.85 33.57 16.61
CA LYS A 162 20.19 32.31 16.93
C LYS A 162 21.15 31.13 16.69
N LYS A 163 21.60 30.45 17.76
CA LYS A 163 22.47 29.26 17.68
C LYS A 163 21.71 28.08 17.03
N MET A 164 22.34 27.41 16.06
CA MET A 164 21.82 26.20 15.41
C MET A 164 22.18 24.95 16.23
N ARG A 165 21.23 24.02 16.41
CA ARG A 165 21.43 22.71 17.07
C ARG A 165 21.33 21.59 16.03
N LYS A 166 22.11 20.52 16.19
CA LYS A 166 22.03 19.29 15.40
C LYS A 166 21.55 18.14 16.29
N TRP A 167 20.77 17.23 15.72
CA TRP A 167 20.28 16.01 16.36
C TRP A 167 21.28 14.89 16.12
N ASP A 168 21.71 14.19 17.17
CA ASP A 168 22.58 13.00 17.08
C ASP A 168 22.15 11.98 18.14
N GLY A 169 21.40 10.95 17.74
CA GLY A 169 20.76 10.03 18.68
C GLY A 169 19.81 10.74 19.66
N ASP A 170 19.33 10.03 20.69
CA ASP A 170 18.26 10.48 21.60
C ASP A 170 18.64 11.62 22.58
N GLU A 171 19.71 12.39 22.33
CA GLU A 171 20.06 13.56 23.14
C GLU A 171 20.48 14.79 22.32
N MET A 172 20.24 15.98 22.89
CA MET A 172 20.56 17.27 22.28
C MET A 172 21.93 17.77 22.77
N VAL A 173 22.91 17.87 21.87
CA VAL A 173 24.27 18.35 22.20
C VAL A 173 24.52 19.75 21.60
N GLU A 174 25.23 20.61 22.34
CA GLU A 174 25.66 21.94 21.88
C GLU A 174 26.95 21.84 21.04
N ASN A 175 26.98 22.50 19.87
CA ASN A 175 28.18 22.58 19.03
C ASN A 175 29.29 23.38 19.72
N VAL A 176 30.44 22.75 19.94
CA VAL A 176 31.70 23.43 20.22
C VAL A 176 32.69 23.07 19.11
N ASP A 177 33.23 24.13 18.51
CA ASP A 177 34.31 24.20 17.52
C ASP A 177 34.05 23.97 16.02
N ASN A 178 34.15 25.10 15.32
CA ASN A 178 34.47 25.23 13.90
C ASN A 178 35.95 24.88 13.71
N SER A 179 36.25 23.74 13.11
CA SER A 179 37.52 23.57 12.39
C SER A 179 37.29 22.88 11.06
N VAL A 180 37.72 23.59 10.01
CA VAL A 180 37.79 23.16 8.63
C VAL A 180 38.78 21.99 8.56
N LEU A 181 38.35 20.84 8.04
CA LEU A 181 39.26 19.75 7.68
C LEU A 181 38.93 19.26 6.27
N ASP A 182 39.68 19.83 5.35
CA ASP A 182 39.93 19.38 3.98
C ASP A 182 41.04 18.32 4.03
N TYR A 183 40.86 17.17 3.36
CA TYR A 183 41.97 16.35 2.88
C TYR A 183 41.53 15.52 1.66
N SER A 184 41.80 16.06 0.47
CA SER A 184 42.18 15.26 -0.70
C SER A 184 43.70 15.03 -0.70
N ALA A 185 44.16 13.79 -0.49
CA ALA A 185 45.45 13.26 -1.01
C ALA A 185 45.57 11.74 -0.76
N SER A 186 46.13 11.05 -1.75
CA SER A 186 46.27 9.60 -1.95
C SER A 186 47.28 8.90 -1.04
N ALA A 187 47.05 7.61 -0.72
CA ALA A 187 48.10 6.61 -0.52
C ALA A 187 47.52 5.17 -0.58
N ASP A 188 48.21 4.33 -1.34
CA ASP A 188 47.97 2.92 -1.62
C ASP A 188 47.97 1.98 -0.39
N GLY A 189 47.29 0.85 -0.53
CA GLY A 189 47.40 -0.30 0.37
C GLY A 189 46.48 -1.45 -0.01
N ASP A 190 46.97 -2.34 -0.89
CA ASP A 190 46.40 -3.65 -1.20
C ASP A 190 46.22 -4.53 0.06
N VAL A 191 45.04 -5.16 0.21
CA VAL A 191 44.93 -6.54 0.73
C VAL A 191 43.77 -7.27 0.05
N ASP A 192 44.14 -8.38 -0.56
CA ASP A 192 43.38 -9.38 -1.32
C ASP A 192 42.21 -10.07 -0.58
N GLY A 193 41.19 -10.45 -1.37
CA GLY A 193 40.74 -11.84 -1.48
C GLY A 193 39.72 -12.41 -0.48
N ALA A 194 38.43 -12.39 -0.86
CA ALA A 194 37.51 -13.51 -0.60
C ALA A 194 36.33 -13.49 -1.60
N LEU A 195 36.46 -14.28 -2.67
CA LEU A 195 35.40 -14.63 -3.60
C LEU A 195 34.52 -15.75 -3.02
N GLY A 196 33.21 -15.68 -3.28
CA GLY A 196 32.34 -16.87 -3.39
C GLY A 196 31.01 -16.80 -2.65
N ASP A 197 29.91 -16.54 -3.36
CA ASP A 197 28.90 -17.57 -3.67
C ASP A 197 27.96 -17.05 -4.76
N ASP A 198 28.27 -17.40 -6.01
CA ASP A 198 27.38 -17.25 -7.17
C ASP A 198 26.25 -18.28 -7.07
N ARG A 199 25.09 -17.88 -6.53
CA ARG A 199 23.85 -18.66 -6.69
C ARG A 199 22.86 -17.93 -7.57
N VAL A 200 22.80 -18.40 -8.81
CA VAL A 200 21.71 -18.14 -9.76
C VAL A 200 20.39 -18.52 -9.09
N LEU A 201 19.54 -17.54 -8.83
CA LEU A 201 18.19 -17.75 -8.31
C LEU A 201 17.27 -18.15 -9.47
N ASN A 202 16.93 -19.44 -9.56
CA ASN A 202 15.83 -19.90 -10.41
C ASN A 202 14.50 -19.60 -9.72
N ILE A 203 13.64 -18.84 -10.39
CA ILE A 203 12.28 -18.52 -9.96
C ILE A 203 11.35 -19.66 -10.37
N ASP A 204 10.65 -20.23 -9.39
CA ASP A 204 9.62 -21.25 -9.61
C ASP A 204 8.24 -20.57 -9.63
N ASP A 205 7.65 -20.49 -10.82
CA ASP A 205 6.34 -19.85 -11.07
C ASP A 205 5.16 -20.67 -10.52
N SER A 206 5.39 -21.89 -10.02
CA SER A 206 4.34 -22.76 -9.47
C SER A 206 3.88 -22.37 -8.06
N ALA A 207 4.62 -21.49 -7.37
CA ALA A 207 4.30 -21.03 -6.01
C ALA A 207 3.10 -20.06 -5.90
N PHE A 208 2.44 -19.70 -7.02
CA PHE A 208 1.37 -18.70 -7.07
C PHE A 208 -0.02 -19.26 -7.39
N VAL A 209 -0.19 -20.58 -7.44
CA VAL A 209 -1.51 -21.21 -7.58
C VAL A 209 -1.81 -22.00 -6.32
N HIS A 210 -2.61 -21.41 -5.43
CA HIS A 210 -3.39 -22.18 -4.48
C HIS A 210 -4.86 -22.14 -4.90
N GLU A 211 -5.34 -23.33 -5.25
CA GLU A 211 -6.72 -23.64 -5.58
C GLU A 211 -7.65 -23.41 -4.38
N ASN A 212 -8.85 -22.93 -4.70
CA ASN A 212 -10.11 -23.05 -3.95
C ASN A 212 -10.02 -23.37 -2.45
N GLU A 213 -10.26 -22.35 -1.62
CA GLU A 213 -10.87 -22.60 -0.31
C GLU A 213 -12.06 -21.67 -0.09
N LEU A 214 -13.23 -22.31 -0.05
CA LEU A 214 -14.56 -21.77 0.17
C LEU A 214 -14.67 -21.28 1.63
N VAL A 215 -14.65 -19.96 1.84
CA VAL A 215 -14.86 -19.37 3.19
C VAL A 215 -16.19 -18.59 3.30
N LEU A 216 -16.99 -18.50 2.23
CA LEU A 216 -18.22 -17.68 2.22
C LEU A 216 -19.52 -18.47 2.45
N VAL A 217 -19.49 -19.49 3.31
CA VAL A 217 -20.71 -20.24 3.70
C VAL A 217 -21.09 -20.00 5.16
N ASN A 218 -20.17 -19.56 6.03
CA ASN A 218 -20.46 -19.45 7.46
C ASN A 218 -21.08 -18.10 7.85
N GLU A 219 -20.62 -16.98 7.28
CA GLU A 219 -21.17 -15.65 7.64
C GLU A 219 -22.59 -15.40 7.10
N LEU A 220 -23.00 -16.10 6.04
CA LEU A 220 -24.39 -16.06 5.53
C LEU A 220 -25.36 -16.89 6.40
N ASN A 221 -24.86 -17.94 7.07
CA ASN A 221 -25.68 -18.75 7.97
C ASN A 221 -25.92 -18.07 9.31
N ASP A 222 -24.97 -17.26 9.79
CA ASP A 222 -25.12 -16.54 11.05
C ASP A 222 -26.13 -15.37 10.93
N ILE A 223 -26.13 -14.66 9.79
CA ILE A 223 -27.08 -13.54 9.54
C ILE A 223 -28.51 -14.04 9.27
N LEU A 224 -28.67 -15.22 8.69
CA LEU A 224 -30.00 -15.81 8.43
C LEU A 224 -30.65 -16.39 9.71
N ASN A 225 -29.88 -16.62 10.78
CA ASN A 225 -30.39 -17.10 12.06
C ASN A 225 -30.74 -15.97 13.04
N GLU A 226 -30.28 -14.74 12.82
CA GLU A 226 -30.58 -13.59 13.70
C GLU A 226 -31.92 -12.89 13.40
N SER A 227 -32.70 -13.39 12.43
CA SER A 227 -33.97 -12.75 12.02
C SER A 227 -35.23 -13.29 12.70
N ASP A 228 -35.14 -14.41 13.43
CA ASP A 228 -36.30 -15.13 13.98
C ASP A 228 -36.20 -15.23 15.51
N ASP A 229 -36.29 -14.10 16.22
CA ASP A 229 -36.56 -14.06 17.66
C ASP A 229 -37.76 -13.13 17.91
N ASP A 230 -38.97 -13.61 17.57
CA ASP A 230 -40.23 -13.17 18.19
C ASP A 230 -41.30 -14.29 18.07
N GLU A 231 -41.80 -14.70 19.24
CA GLU A 231 -43.08 -15.39 19.54
C GLU A 231 -43.26 -16.93 19.34
N ASP A 232 -43.24 -17.60 20.51
CA ASP A 232 -44.21 -18.58 21.07
C ASP A 232 -44.52 -19.97 20.44
N LYS A 233 -44.17 -21.01 21.23
CA LYS A 233 -44.90 -22.24 21.62
C LYS A 233 -45.74 -23.02 20.57
N ASN A 234 -45.34 -24.25 20.26
CA ASN A 234 -45.89 -25.50 20.86
C ASN A 234 -45.41 -26.77 20.13
N ASP A 235 -45.47 -27.87 20.88
CA ASP A 235 -44.97 -29.21 20.60
C ASP A 235 -45.38 -29.89 19.28
N GLY A 236 -44.44 -30.68 18.77
CA GLY A 236 -44.71 -32.06 18.34
C GLY A 236 -45.22 -32.27 16.92
N LYS A 237 -44.28 -32.52 15.99
CA LYS A 237 -44.24 -33.74 15.16
C LYS A 237 -43.09 -33.65 14.16
N ALA A 238 -42.33 -34.75 14.09
CA ALA A 238 -41.33 -34.98 13.07
C ALA A 238 -41.90 -34.74 11.67
N GLY A 239 -41.27 -33.82 10.93
CA GLY A 239 -41.65 -33.48 9.56
C GLY A 239 -41.52 -31.98 9.28
N GLY A 240 -40.29 -31.44 9.25
CA GLY A 240 -40.15 -29.99 9.05
C GLY A 240 -38.75 -29.43 8.79
N PHE A 241 -37.72 -30.26 8.65
CA PHE A 241 -36.35 -29.75 8.43
C PHE A 241 -35.73 -30.21 7.10
N PHE A 242 -36.09 -31.37 6.58
CA PHE A 242 -35.62 -31.81 5.25
C PHE A 242 -36.40 -31.21 4.07
N SER A 243 -37.60 -30.65 4.32
CA SER A 243 -38.35 -29.90 3.30
C SER A 243 -37.86 -28.46 3.12
N LYS A 244 -37.01 -27.95 4.02
CA LYS A 244 -36.43 -26.60 3.93
C LYS A 244 -34.97 -26.59 3.42
N ILE A 245 -34.31 -27.74 3.37
CA ILE A 245 -32.97 -27.87 2.74
C ILE A 245 -33.09 -28.11 1.24
N THR A 246 -34.17 -28.74 0.77
CA THR A 246 -34.51 -28.78 -0.66
C THR A 246 -34.85 -27.39 -1.23
N SER A 247 -35.24 -26.42 -0.40
CA SER A 247 -35.34 -25.01 -0.81
C SER A 247 -34.01 -24.24 -0.74
N PHE A 248 -32.91 -24.81 -0.25
CA PHE A 248 -31.63 -24.09 -0.19
C PHE A 248 -30.69 -24.39 -1.38
N LEU A 249 -30.99 -25.42 -2.17
CA LEU A 249 -30.34 -25.68 -3.46
C LEU A 249 -31.15 -25.19 -4.67
N GLY A 250 -32.35 -24.63 -4.45
CA GLY A 250 -33.26 -24.20 -5.52
C GLY A 250 -34.37 -23.22 -5.11
N GLY A 251 -34.32 -22.63 -3.91
CA GLY A 251 -35.30 -21.66 -3.44
C GLY A 251 -35.15 -20.34 -4.16
N SER A 252 -36.20 -19.95 -4.85
CA SER A 252 -36.30 -18.66 -5.51
C SER A 252 -36.48 -17.57 -4.43
N ILE A 253 -35.57 -16.61 -4.36
CA ILE A 253 -35.59 -15.47 -3.43
C ILE A 253 -36.15 -14.25 -4.16
N ASP A 254 -36.88 -13.39 -3.44
CA ASP A 254 -37.35 -12.13 -3.99
C ASP A 254 -36.17 -11.25 -4.43
N ILE A 255 -36.24 -10.75 -5.67
CA ILE A 255 -35.20 -9.88 -6.22
C ILE A 255 -35.04 -8.61 -5.39
N GLU A 256 -36.11 -8.04 -4.84
CA GLU A 256 -36.07 -6.77 -4.09
C GLU A 256 -35.24 -6.90 -2.81
N ASP A 257 -35.46 -7.97 -2.04
CA ASP A 257 -34.75 -8.22 -0.79
C ASP A 257 -33.25 -8.48 -1.04
N VAL A 258 -32.95 -9.31 -2.04
CA VAL A 258 -31.56 -9.60 -2.44
C VAL A 258 -30.88 -8.34 -2.97
N SER A 259 -31.58 -7.55 -3.79
CA SER A 259 -31.08 -6.30 -4.35
C SER A 259 -30.71 -5.30 -3.25
N LYS A 260 -31.54 -5.19 -2.22
CA LYS A 260 -31.27 -4.30 -1.08
C LYS A 260 -30.02 -4.73 -0.32
N LYS A 261 -29.90 -6.03 0.01
CA LYS A 261 -28.72 -6.57 0.71
C LYS A 261 -27.42 -6.35 -0.08
N PHE A 262 -27.42 -6.66 -1.37
CA PHE A 262 -26.25 -6.42 -2.22
C PHE A 262 -25.97 -4.92 -2.42
N ASN A 263 -26.99 -4.07 -2.50
CA ASN A 263 -26.78 -2.62 -2.54
C ASN A 263 -26.02 -2.14 -1.28
N ASP A 264 -26.45 -2.57 -0.10
CA ASP A 264 -25.82 -2.19 1.17
C ASP A 264 -24.40 -2.76 1.28
N GLN A 265 -24.17 -3.98 0.79
CA GLN A 265 -22.83 -4.58 0.70
C GLN A 265 -21.91 -3.80 -0.25
N LEU A 266 -22.38 -3.40 -1.44
CA LEU A 266 -21.58 -2.60 -2.36
C LEU A 266 -21.20 -1.26 -1.73
N ILE A 267 -22.14 -0.62 -1.02
CA ILE A 267 -21.89 0.63 -0.30
C ILE A 267 -20.87 0.44 0.80
N SER A 268 -20.97 -0.64 1.59
CA SER A 268 -20.00 -0.93 2.66
C SER A 268 -18.59 -1.15 2.13
N LYS A 269 -18.45 -1.66 0.89
CA LYS A 269 -17.18 -1.79 0.16
C LYS A 269 -16.70 -0.49 -0.51
N ASN A 270 -17.24 0.67 -0.11
CA ASN A 270 -16.88 2.00 -0.61
C ASN A 270 -17.34 2.28 -2.07
N ILE A 271 -18.41 1.65 -2.53
CA ILE A 271 -19.10 2.06 -3.77
C ILE A 271 -20.08 3.19 -3.44
N ALA A 272 -20.10 4.24 -4.26
CA ALA A 272 -21.00 5.37 -4.03
C ALA A 272 -22.47 4.91 -4.14
N PRO A 273 -23.39 5.39 -3.28
CA PRO A 273 -24.78 4.92 -3.27
C PRO A 273 -25.47 4.99 -4.63
N ASN A 274 -25.25 6.07 -5.39
CA ASN A 274 -25.79 6.21 -6.74
C ASN A 274 -25.21 5.17 -7.72
N THR A 275 -23.91 4.86 -7.61
CA THR A 275 -23.25 3.84 -8.44
C THR A 275 -23.78 2.44 -8.10
N ALA A 276 -23.91 2.12 -6.81
CA ALA A 276 -24.47 0.86 -6.35
C ALA A 276 -25.90 0.67 -6.89
N LYS A 277 -26.75 1.70 -6.74
CA LYS A 277 -28.10 1.69 -7.29
C LYS A 277 -28.12 1.43 -8.80
N ILE A 278 -27.27 2.11 -9.58
CA ILE A 278 -27.18 1.89 -11.04
C ILE A 278 -26.79 0.46 -11.38
N ILE A 279 -25.89 -0.16 -10.61
CA ILE A 279 -25.48 -1.56 -10.80
C ILE A 279 -26.67 -2.50 -10.52
N ILE A 280 -27.37 -2.28 -9.41
CA ILE A 280 -28.52 -3.09 -9.01
C ILE A 280 -29.70 -2.96 -9.99
N ASP A 281 -29.99 -1.74 -10.46
CA ASP A 281 -31.04 -1.51 -11.45
C ASP A 281 -30.74 -2.24 -12.76
N LYS A 282 -29.48 -2.26 -13.22
CA LYS A 282 -29.07 -3.05 -14.40
C LYS A 282 -29.23 -4.55 -14.21
N ILE A 283 -28.98 -5.06 -13.01
CA ILE A 283 -29.16 -6.48 -12.69
C ILE A 283 -30.65 -6.82 -12.72
N ARG A 284 -31.50 -5.95 -12.16
CA ARG A 284 -32.96 -6.09 -12.25
C ARG A 284 -33.42 -6.14 -13.71
N ASP A 285 -32.95 -5.22 -14.53
CA ASP A 285 -33.30 -5.18 -15.96
C ASP A 285 -32.87 -6.46 -16.70
N LYS A 286 -31.70 -7.02 -16.35
CA LYS A 286 -31.19 -8.28 -16.93
C LYS A 286 -31.96 -9.53 -16.50
N LEU A 287 -32.39 -9.59 -15.24
CA LEU A 287 -33.18 -10.70 -14.71
C LEU A 287 -34.66 -10.60 -15.15
N GLY A 288 -35.08 -9.45 -15.68
CA GLY A 288 -36.41 -9.21 -16.23
C GLY A 288 -37.48 -9.10 -15.15
N ASN A 289 -38.75 -9.24 -15.54
CA ASN A 289 -39.91 -9.18 -14.62
C ASN A 289 -40.06 -10.43 -13.72
N GLN A 290 -39.01 -11.24 -13.56
CA GLN A 290 -39.05 -12.38 -12.67
C GLN A 290 -39.10 -11.87 -11.23
N ARG A 291 -40.10 -12.29 -10.46
CA ARG A 291 -40.22 -11.85 -9.06
C ARG A 291 -39.22 -12.56 -8.14
N ASN A 292 -38.93 -13.82 -8.47
CA ASN A 292 -38.04 -14.66 -7.68
C ASN A 292 -36.93 -15.26 -8.54
N VAL A 293 -35.70 -15.28 -8.02
CA VAL A 293 -34.51 -15.87 -8.67
C VAL A 293 -33.68 -16.65 -7.66
N THR A 294 -32.89 -17.60 -8.14
CA THR A 294 -31.92 -18.29 -7.27
C THR A 294 -30.76 -17.35 -6.91
N LEU A 295 -30.28 -17.42 -5.66
CA LEU A 295 -29.15 -16.61 -5.21
C LEU A 295 -27.89 -16.77 -6.08
N ALA A 296 -27.63 -17.99 -6.55
CA ALA A 296 -26.50 -18.29 -7.43
C ALA A 296 -26.59 -17.53 -8.75
N LEU A 297 -27.77 -17.47 -9.37
CA LEU A 297 -28.00 -16.72 -10.60
C LEU A 297 -27.84 -15.22 -10.39
N TYR A 298 -28.34 -14.69 -9.27
CA TYR A 298 -28.19 -13.28 -8.92
C TYR A 298 -26.70 -12.92 -8.73
N LYS A 299 -25.97 -13.70 -7.92
CA LYS A 299 -24.53 -13.52 -7.71
C LYS A 299 -23.75 -13.58 -9.02
N GLN A 300 -24.04 -14.57 -9.87
CA GLN A 300 -23.41 -14.68 -11.19
C GLN A 300 -23.67 -13.44 -12.05
N THR A 301 -24.92 -12.98 -12.11
CA THR A 301 -25.28 -11.79 -12.92
C THR A 301 -24.59 -10.52 -12.40
N LEU A 302 -24.49 -10.36 -11.08
CA LEU A 302 -23.75 -9.26 -10.44
C LEU A 302 -22.25 -9.34 -10.76
N THR A 303 -21.63 -10.51 -10.63
CA THR A 303 -20.22 -10.75 -10.98
C THR A 303 -19.95 -10.42 -12.44
N GLU A 304 -20.82 -10.82 -13.36
CA GLU A 304 -20.72 -10.50 -14.79
C GLU A 304 -20.81 -8.99 -15.04
N GLU A 305 -21.74 -8.29 -14.39
CA GLU A 305 -21.87 -6.83 -14.53
C GLU A 305 -20.66 -6.07 -13.97
N LEU A 306 -20.17 -6.44 -12.79
CA LEU A 306 -18.97 -5.83 -12.21
C LEU A 306 -17.73 -6.10 -13.07
N THR A 307 -17.59 -7.33 -13.58
CA THR A 307 -16.51 -7.71 -14.50
C THR A 307 -16.58 -6.87 -15.77
N LYS A 308 -17.76 -6.70 -16.35
CA LYS A 308 -17.98 -5.87 -17.54
C LYS A 308 -17.63 -4.41 -17.30
N ILE A 309 -17.93 -3.86 -16.13
CA ILE A 309 -17.58 -2.48 -15.77
C ILE A 309 -16.07 -2.28 -15.73
N LEU A 310 -15.33 -3.21 -15.12
CA LEU A 310 -13.88 -3.09 -14.94
C LEU A 310 -13.08 -3.55 -16.17
N THR A 311 -13.70 -4.29 -17.09
CA THR A 311 -13.02 -4.74 -18.31
C THR A 311 -12.93 -3.59 -19.31
N PRO A 312 -11.72 -3.19 -19.72
CA PRO A 312 -11.53 -2.10 -20.67
C PRO A 312 -12.07 -2.47 -22.06
N ASN A 313 -12.72 -1.51 -22.73
CA ASN A 313 -13.11 -1.62 -24.15
C ASN A 313 -12.00 -1.15 -25.11
N VAL A 314 -10.83 -0.80 -24.57
CA VAL A 314 -9.68 -0.27 -25.31
C VAL A 314 -8.45 -1.11 -24.99
N SER A 315 -7.47 -1.14 -25.91
CA SER A 315 -6.19 -1.80 -25.65
C SER A 315 -5.50 -1.18 -24.44
N THR A 316 -5.06 -2.02 -23.51
CA THR A 316 -4.25 -1.65 -22.34
C THR A 316 -2.79 -2.05 -22.49
N ASP A 317 -2.38 -2.56 -23.66
CA ASP A 317 -1.01 -3.01 -23.89
C ASP A 317 -0.09 -1.85 -24.28
N LEU A 318 0.45 -1.17 -23.25
CA LEU A 318 1.40 -0.09 -23.45
C LEU A 318 2.67 -0.53 -24.18
N LEU A 319 3.16 -1.77 -23.96
CA LEU A 319 4.41 -2.23 -24.56
C LEU A 319 4.24 -2.41 -26.07
N TYR A 320 3.10 -2.96 -26.48
CA TYR A 320 2.76 -3.06 -27.90
C TYR A 320 2.67 -1.68 -28.56
N ASP A 321 1.97 -0.73 -27.94
CA ASP A 321 1.84 0.64 -28.47
C ASP A 321 3.21 1.33 -28.61
N ILE A 322 4.07 1.22 -27.60
CA ILE A 322 5.43 1.77 -27.62
C ILE A 322 6.27 1.11 -28.73
N LYS A 323 6.22 -0.22 -28.85
CA LYS A 323 6.95 -0.96 -29.88
C LYS A 323 6.47 -0.56 -31.29
N ARG A 324 5.17 -0.35 -31.48
CA ARG A 324 4.64 0.15 -32.75
C ARG A 324 5.14 1.56 -33.08
N ASN A 325 5.40 2.38 -32.07
CA ASN A 325 5.96 3.72 -32.22
C ASN A 325 7.50 3.74 -32.37
N SER A 326 8.20 2.61 -32.30
CA SER A 326 9.68 2.53 -32.39
C SER A 326 10.26 3.05 -33.71
N THR A 327 9.47 3.08 -34.78
CA THR A 327 9.88 3.64 -36.09
C THR A 327 9.74 5.16 -36.17
N ASN A 328 9.08 5.79 -35.18
CA ASN A 328 8.90 7.22 -35.11
C ASN A 328 10.13 7.86 -34.46
N PRO A 329 10.71 8.93 -35.04
CA PRO A 329 11.80 9.66 -34.38
C PRO A 329 11.38 10.33 -33.07
N ARG A 330 10.06 10.50 -32.83
CA ARG A 330 9.54 11.02 -31.57
C ARG A 330 9.35 9.90 -30.54
N PRO A 331 9.92 10.03 -29.32
CA PRO A 331 9.74 9.05 -28.26
C PRO A 331 8.27 8.95 -27.83
N TYR A 332 7.90 7.83 -27.21
CA TYR A 332 6.57 7.64 -26.66
C TYR A 332 6.41 8.45 -25.36
N VAL A 333 5.47 9.38 -25.32
CA VAL A 333 5.32 10.33 -24.22
C VAL A 333 4.14 9.96 -23.33
N ILE A 334 4.39 9.73 -22.05
CA ILE A 334 3.37 9.44 -21.04
C ILE A 334 3.38 10.55 -20.00
N SER A 335 2.23 11.18 -19.77
CA SER A 335 2.08 12.18 -18.71
C SER A 335 1.33 11.59 -17.52
N VAL A 336 1.89 11.78 -16.33
CA VAL A 336 1.28 11.38 -15.07
C VAL A 336 0.66 12.59 -14.36
N VAL A 337 -0.63 12.52 -14.06
CA VAL A 337 -1.40 13.61 -13.44
C VAL A 337 -2.21 13.15 -12.23
N GLY A 338 -2.74 14.09 -11.45
CA GLY A 338 -3.57 13.81 -10.27
C GLY A 338 -3.44 14.89 -9.20
N VAL A 339 -4.16 14.72 -8.09
CA VAL A 339 -4.12 15.68 -6.97
C VAL A 339 -2.83 15.54 -6.13
N ASN A 340 -2.68 16.35 -5.09
CA ASN A 340 -1.55 16.27 -4.17
C ASN A 340 -1.67 15.03 -3.26
N GLY A 341 -0.54 14.41 -2.93
CA GLY A 341 -0.51 13.32 -1.92
C GLY A 341 -0.93 11.92 -2.38
N VAL A 342 -1.44 11.76 -3.61
CA VAL A 342 -1.87 10.44 -4.16
C VAL A 342 -0.71 9.56 -4.64
N GLY A 343 0.53 10.01 -4.55
CA GLY A 343 1.71 9.21 -4.92
C GLY A 343 2.08 9.23 -6.41
N LYS A 344 1.90 10.36 -7.11
CA LYS A 344 2.28 10.53 -8.54
C LYS A 344 3.75 10.19 -8.82
N SER A 345 4.68 10.91 -8.19
CA SER A 345 6.12 10.74 -8.40
C SER A 345 6.58 9.32 -8.06
N THR A 346 6.04 8.73 -6.98
CA THR A 346 6.34 7.35 -6.58
C THR A 346 5.85 6.34 -7.63
N ASN A 347 4.60 6.43 -8.08
CA ASN A 347 4.08 5.51 -9.09
C ASN A 347 4.70 5.74 -10.47
N LEU A 348 5.12 6.96 -10.79
CA LEU A 348 5.91 7.25 -11.99
C LEU A 348 7.27 6.54 -11.93
N ALA A 349 7.94 6.53 -10.78
CA ALA A 349 9.19 5.77 -10.60
C ALA A 349 8.97 4.26 -10.70
N LYS A 350 7.86 3.73 -10.16
CA LYS A 350 7.47 2.31 -10.35
C LYS A 350 7.22 1.98 -11.82
N LEU A 351 6.57 2.88 -12.54
CA LEU A 351 6.32 2.72 -13.98
C LEU A 351 7.63 2.76 -14.77
N ALA A 352 8.55 3.66 -14.42
CA ALA A 352 9.90 3.71 -15.00
C ALA A 352 10.65 2.39 -14.77
N TYR A 353 10.63 1.86 -13.54
CA TYR A 353 11.19 0.56 -13.22
C TYR A 353 10.59 -0.55 -14.07
N TRP A 354 9.25 -0.60 -14.18
CA TRP A 354 8.55 -1.58 -15.00
C TRP A 354 8.98 -1.51 -16.48
N PHE A 355 9.13 -0.32 -17.06
CA PHE A 355 9.62 -0.16 -18.43
C PHE A 355 11.08 -0.58 -18.58
N LEU A 356 11.93 -0.30 -17.60
CA LEU A 356 13.32 -0.77 -17.60
C LEU A 356 13.39 -2.30 -17.56
N GLN A 357 12.53 -2.97 -16.79
CA GLN A 357 12.45 -4.44 -16.81
C GLN A 357 11.96 -5.01 -18.15
N ASN A 358 11.40 -4.17 -19.03
CA ASN A 358 11.02 -4.50 -20.39
C ASN A 358 12.01 -3.97 -21.45
N ASN A 359 13.25 -3.68 -21.05
CA ASN A 359 14.36 -3.28 -21.92
C ASN A 359 14.11 -1.99 -22.72
N LEU A 360 13.37 -1.03 -22.14
CA LEU A 360 13.11 0.28 -22.76
C LEU A 360 13.95 1.37 -22.10
N ASN A 361 14.44 2.31 -22.90
CA ASN A 361 15.15 3.50 -22.44
C ASN A 361 14.17 4.56 -21.97
N VAL A 362 14.31 5.04 -20.74
CA VAL A 362 13.33 5.92 -20.08
C VAL A 362 13.94 7.27 -19.69
N LEU A 363 13.38 8.36 -20.19
CA LEU A 363 13.68 9.70 -19.70
C LEU A 363 12.54 10.18 -18.78
N ILE A 364 12.87 10.54 -17.54
CA ILE A 364 11.92 11.16 -16.61
C ILE A 364 12.02 12.68 -16.74
N CYS A 365 10.92 13.36 -17.01
CA CYS A 365 10.84 14.81 -17.07
C CYS A 365 10.20 15.37 -15.80
N ALA A 366 10.97 16.15 -15.04
CA ALA A 366 10.52 16.77 -13.79
C ALA A 366 9.76 18.08 -14.07
N CYS A 367 8.43 18.01 -14.17
CA CYS A 367 7.55 19.15 -14.36
C CYS A 367 6.78 19.57 -13.09
N ASP A 368 6.94 18.88 -11.95
CA ASP A 368 6.50 19.38 -10.64
C ASP A 368 7.49 20.42 -10.10
N THR A 369 7.39 21.64 -10.62
CA THR A 369 8.23 22.78 -10.20
C THR A 369 7.50 23.70 -9.23
N PHE A 370 6.38 23.27 -8.64
CA PHE A 370 5.63 24.09 -7.69
C PHE A 370 5.91 23.66 -6.25
N ARG A 371 6.05 22.34 -6.02
CA ARG A 371 6.31 21.78 -4.70
C ARG A 371 7.82 21.73 -4.44
N SER A 372 8.27 22.39 -3.37
CA SER A 372 9.66 22.31 -2.91
C SER A 372 10.07 20.85 -2.66
N GLY A 373 11.24 20.44 -3.16
CA GLY A 373 11.76 19.09 -2.98
C GLY A 373 11.21 18.05 -3.96
N ALA A 374 10.27 18.39 -4.84
CA ALA A 374 9.68 17.43 -5.77
C ALA A 374 10.69 16.96 -6.83
N VAL A 375 11.50 17.89 -7.32
CA VAL A 375 12.58 17.62 -8.26
C VAL A 375 13.65 16.74 -7.61
N GLU A 376 14.07 17.08 -6.40
CA GLU A 376 15.04 16.32 -5.61
C GLU A 376 14.53 14.91 -5.29
N GLN A 377 13.24 14.76 -4.98
CA GLN A 377 12.58 13.47 -4.80
C GLN A 377 12.71 12.60 -6.06
N LEU A 378 12.44 13.16 -7.25
CA LEU A 378 12.59 12.43 -8.52
C LEU A 378 14.05 12.08 -8.81
N LYS A 379 15.00 12.98 -8.51
CA LYS A 379 16.44 12.68 -8.65
C LYS A 379 16.85 11.48 -7.82
N VAL A 380 16.38 11.38 -6.57
CA VAL A 380 16.65 10.21 -5.72
C VAL A 380 16.10 8.94 -6.38
N HIS A 381 14.88 8.98 -6.93
CA HIS A 381 14.32 7.84 -7.65
C HIS A 381 15.17 7.45 -8.87
N VAL A 382 15.55 8.41 -9.71
CA VAL A 382 16.37 8.17 -10.91
C VAL A 382 17.73 7.60 -10.54
N ASN A 383 18.43 8.17 -9.54
CA ASN A 383 19.72 7.66 -9.07
C ASN A 383 19.62 6.22 -8.56
N ASN A 384 18.56 5.90 -7.82
CA ASN A 384 18.33 4.55 -7.33
C ASN A 384 18.04 3.57 -8.47
N LEU A 385 17.24 3.98 -9.46
CA LEU A 385 16.93 3.16 -10.63
C LEU A 385 18.15 2.97 -11.53
N GLN A 386 19.00 4.00 -11.71
CA GLN A 386 20.28 3.88 -12.42
C GLN A 386 21.16 2.81 -11.76
N ARG A 387 21.32 2.86 -10.43
CA ARG A 387 22.10 1.87 -9.69
C ARG A 387 21.56 0.45 -9.85
N LEU A 388 20.25 0.27 -9.71
CA LEU A 388 19.60 -1.03 -9.90
C LEU A 388 19.76 -1.55 -11.33
N ASN A 389 19.70 -0.66 -12.32
CA ASN A 389 19.82 -1.01 -13.72
C ASN A 389 21.25 -1.39 -14.11
N SER A 390 22.26 -0.66 -13.61
CA SER A 390 23.68 -0.97 -13.82
C SER A 390 24.11 -2.32 -13.24
N GLN A 391 23.39 -2.82 -12.22
CA GLN A 391 23.66 -4.11 -11.60
C GLN A 391 22.92 -5.28 -12.26
N SER A 392 21.97 -4.98 -13.16
CA SER A 392 21.19 -6.00 -13.87
C SER A 392 21.98 -6.54 -15.05
N SER A 393 21.92 -7.86 -15.28
CA SER A 393 22.47 -8.52 -16.47
C SER A 393 21.84 -8.03 -17.78
N ASN A 394 20.69 -7.35 -17.71
CA ASN A 394 20.01 -6.69 -18.83
C ASN A 394 20.35 -5.18 -18.97
N GLY A 395 21.39 -4.68 -18.28
CA GLY A 395 21.70 -3.26 -18.07
C GLY A 395 22.11 -2.43 -19.31
N GLU A 396 21.66 -2.79 -20.51
CA GLU A 396 21.92 -2.03 -21.74
C GLU A 396 21.00 -0.81 -21.90
N ASN A 397 19.89 -0.75 -21.17
CA ASN A 397 18.95 0.36 -21.24
C ASN A 397 19.33 1.54 -20.34
N LYS A 398 18.96 2.74 -20.77
CA LYS A 398 19.29 4.02 -20.17
C LYS A 398 18.10 4.54 -19.36
N ILE A 399 18.38 5.06 -18.17
CA ILE A 399 17.44 5.92 -17.44
C ILE A 399 18.12 7.23 -17.03
N ASP A 400 17.41 8.34 -17.23
CA ASP A 400 17.92 9.67 -16.89
C ASP A 400 16.77 10.62 -16.51
N ILE A 401 17.13 11.79 -15.99
CA ILE A 401 16.20 12.85 -15.61
C ILE A 401 16.46 14.14 -16.37
N PHE A 402 15.40 14.73 -16.91
CA PHE A 402 15.42 16.06 -17.49
C PHE A 402 14.75 17.07 -16.57
N GLU A 403 15.47 18.12 -16.22
CA GLU A 403 14.99 19.24 -15.42
C GLU A 403 15.53 20.58 -15.93
N LYS A 404 14.81 21.67 -15.60
CA LYS A 404 15.28 23.05 -15.83
C LYS A 404 15.23 23.91 -14.56
N GLY A 405 15.19 23.29 -13.38
CA GLY A 405 15.01 23.99 -12.10
C GLY A 405 13.62 24.62 -11.98
N TYR A 406 13.51 25.70 -11.19
CA TYR A 406 12.25 26.39 -10.91
C TYR A 406 12.11 27.66 -11.79
N GLY A 407 10.94 27.89 -12.39
CA GLY A 407 10.71 29.01 -13.31
C GLY A 407 9.23 29.45 -13.40
N SER A 408 8.96 30.59 -14.04
CA SER A 408 7.62 31.21 -14.11
C SER A 408 6.81 30.81 -15.36
N GLY A 409 5.49 31.05 -15.30
CA GLY A 409 4.55 31.08 -16.43
C GLY A 409 4.41 29.80 -17.26
N ASP A 410 5.25 29.66 -18.27
CA ASP A 410 5.23 28.56 -19.27
C ASP A 410 6.42 27.59 -19.10
N HIS A 411 7.06 27.60 -17.93
CA HIS A 411 8.21 26.75 -17.62
C HIS A 411 7.94 25.26 -17.81
N VAL A 412 6.77 24.78 -17.40
CA VAL A 412 6.34 23.37 -17.56
C VAL A 412 6.22 22.99 -19.04
N VAL A 413 5.62 23.85 -19.85
CA VAL A 413 5.44 23.64 -21.30
C VAL A 413 6.80 23.58 -22.00
N THR A 414 7.68 24.51 -21.67
CA THR A 414 9.02 24.60 -22.27
C THR A 414 9.88 23.42 -21.87
N THR A 415 9.85 23.03 -20.58
CA THR A 415 10.60 21.88 -20.05
C THR A 415 10.15 20.58 -20.72
N ALA A 416 8.84 20.35 -20.86
CA ALA A 416 8.32 19.16 -21.53
C ALA A 416 8.75 19.08 -23.01
N LYS A 417 8.66 20.19 -23.77
CA LYS A 417 9.10 20.24 -25.17
C LYS A 417 10.59 19.92 -25.32
N MET A 418 11.42 20.52 -24.46
CA MET A 418 12.86 20.28 -24.48
C MET A 418 13.21 18.86 -24.05
N ALA A 419 12.53 18.30 -23.07
CA ALA A 419 12.71 16.91 -22.67
C ALA A 419 12.39 15.93 -23.81
N ILE A 420 11.31 16.17 -24.57
CA ILE A 420 10.96 15.35 -25.73
C ILE A 420 12.02 15.46 -26.84
N GLN A 421 12.52 16.68 -27.11
CA GLN A 421 13.59 16.89 -28.09
C GLN A 421 14.90 16.21 -27.67
N HIS A 422 15.28 16.36 -26.40
CA HIS A 422 16.44 15.70 -25.82
C HIS A 422 16.31 14.18 -25.85
N ALA A 423 15.14 13.64 -25.51
CA ALA A 423 14.87 12.22 -25.60
C ALA A 423 15.02 11.70 -27.03
N ALA A 424 14.52 12.44 -28.03
CA ALA A 424 14.69 12.08 -29.43
C ALA A 424 16.16 12.10 -29.88
N SER A 425 16.96 13.10 -29.48
CA SER A 425 18.38 13.17 -29.85
C SER A 425 19.22 12.08 -29.18
N GLU A 426 18.90 11.77 -27.92
CA GLU A 426 19.59 10.78 -27.10
C GLU A 426 19.03 9.36 -27.24
N LYS A 427 18.06 9.16 -28.15
CA LYS A 427 17.43 7.87 -28.47
C LYS A 427 16.79 7.16 -27.27
N PHE A 428 16.12 7.92 -26.40
CA PHE A 428 15.23 7.33 -25.42
C PHE A 428 13.94 6.83 -26.08
N ASP A 429 13.41 5.70 -25.63
CA ASP A 429 12.16 5.13 -26.15
C ASP A 429 10.94 5.84 -25.56
N ILE A 430 11.03 6.23 -24.29
CA ILE A 430 9.91 6.76 -23.50
C ILE A 430 10.30 8.05 -22.79
N VAL A 431 9.36 9.01 -22.75
CA VAL A 431 9.41 10.15 -21.84
C VAL A 431 8.26 10.07 -20.83
N LEU A 432 8.60 10.01 -19.55
CA LEU A 432 7.64 10.04 -18.44
C LEU A 432 7.62 11.44 -17.82
N ILE A 433 6.49 12.13 -17.91
CA ILE A 433 6.36 13.49 -17.37
C ILE A 433 5.66 13.46 -16.01
N ASP A 434 6.37 13.86 -14.96
CA ASP A 434 5.77 14.06 -13.63
C ASP A 434 5.23 15.49 -13.52
N THR A 435 3.96 15.63 -13.19
CA THR A 435 3.30 16.94 -13.11
C THR A 435 2.98 17.32 -11.66
N ALA A 436 2.97 18.63 -11.38
CA ALA A 436 2.55 19.14 -10.08
C ALA A 436 1.15 18.64 -9.72
N GLY A 437 0.93 18.25 -8.46
CA GLY A 437 -0.40 17.92 -8.00
C GLY A 437 -1.24 19.19 -7.83
N ARG A 438 -2.47 19.13 -8.31
CA ARG A 438 -3.34 20.32 -8.34
C ARG A 438 -4.69 19.99 -7.75
N THR A 439 -5.20 20.87 -6.90
CA THR A 439 -6.55 20.73 -6.33
C THR A 439 -7.58 20.81 -7.46
N HIS A 440 -8.39 19.76 -7.59
CA HIS A 440 -9.41 19.61 -8.64
C HIS A 440 -10.48 20.72 -8.62
N SER A 441 -10.74 21.34 -7.46
CA SER A 441 -11.73 22.41 -7.31
C SER A 441 -11.27 23.78 -7.80
N ASN A 442 -9.97 23.97 -8.10
CA ASN A 442 -9.44 25.27 -8.52
C ASN A 442 -9.19 25.33 -10.02
N THR A 443 -10.14 25.92 -10.75
CA THR A 443 -10.10 26.11 -12.21
C THR A 443 -8.86 26.87 -12.70
N LYS A 444 -8.31 27.80 -11.90
CA LYS A 444 -7.07 28.52 -12.23
C LYS A 444 -5.85 27.60 -12.20
N LEU A 445 -5.85 26.61 -11.30
CA LEU A 445 -4.82 25.58 -11.27
C LEU A 445 -5.03 24.56 -12.40
N MET A 446 -6.23 24.38 -12.94
CA MET A 446 -6.46 23.47 -14.07
C MET A 446 -6.06 24.08 -15.44
N ALA A 447 -6.16 25.41 -15.61
CA ALA A 447 -5.93 26.07 -16.89
C ALA A 447 -4.57 25.77 -17.57
N PRO A 448 -3.44 25.62 -16.84
CA PRO A 448 -2.17 25.25 -17.46
C PRO A 448 -2.10 23.81 -17.99
N LEU A 449 -2.96 22.89 -17.52
CA LEU A 449 -2.97 21.49 -18.00
C LEU A 449 -3.38 21.39 -19.47
N LYS A 450 -4.31 22.23 -19.92
CA LYS A 450 -4.69 22.30 -21.34
C LYS A 450 -3.50 22.74 -22.20
N LYS A 451 -2.83 23.85 -21.83
CA LYS A 451 -1.63 24.34 -22.53
C LYS A 451 -0.53 23.28 -22.56
N PHE A 452 -0.33 22.56 -21.45
CA PHE A 452 0.61 21.46 -21.35
C PHE A 452 0.23 20.30 -22.27
N GLY A 453 -1.04 19.87 -22.28
CA GLY A 453 -1.54 18.82 -23.15
C GLY A 453 -1.37 19.15 -24.64
N ASP A 454 -1.70 20.38 -25.03
CA ASP A 454 -1.53 20.87 -26.40
C ASP A 454 -0.05 20.95 -26.80
N ALA A 455 0.84 21.30 -25.87
CA ALA A 455 2.25 21.52 -26.14
C ALA A 455 3.13 20.25 -26.12
N ALA A 456 2.91 19.37 -25.14
CA ALA A 456 3.64 18.11 -25.00
C ALA A 456 3.05 17.01 -25.90
N ASN A 457 1.76 17.13 -26.24
CA ASN A 457 0.99 16.16 -27.01
C ASN A 457 1.25 14.72 -26.53
N PRO A 458 1.06 14.41 -25.23
CA PRO A 458 1.40 13.10 -24.69
C PRO A 458 0.60 12.01 -25.41
N ASP A 459 1.22 10.87 -25.69
CA ASP A 459 0.56 9.71 -26.30
C ASP A 459 -0.46 9.10 -25.34
N LYS A 460 -0.10 9.03 -24.05
CA LYS A 460 -1.01 8.62 -22.96
C LYS A 460 -1.00 9.62 -21.81
N ILE A 461 -2.19 9.88 -21.26
CA ILE A 461 -2.37 10.60 -20.00
C ILE A 461 -2.88 9.63 -18.95
N ILE A 462 -2.07 9.42 -17.91
CA ILE A 462 -2.37 8.50 -16.82
C ILE A 462 -2.65 9.31 -15.56
N MET A 463 -3.84 9.16 -15.00
CA MET A 463 -4.18 9.79 -13.74
C MET A 463 -3.92 8.84 -12.57
N VAL A 464 -3.20 9.32 -11.55
CA VAL A 464 -3.03 8.60 -10.29
C VAL A 464 -4.15 9.00 -9.33
N GLY A 465 -4.96 8.03 -8.94
CA GLY A 465 -5.97 8.15 -7.88
C GLY A 465 -5.57 7.34 -6.66
N GLU A 466 -6.13 7.67 -5.50
CA GLU A 466 -5.88 6.95 -4.24
C GLU A 466 -7.09 6.08 -3.89
N ALA A 467 -6.84 4.83 -3.49
CA ALA A 467 -7.91 3.89 -3.17
C ALA A 467 -8.81 4.35 -2.00
N LEU A 468 -8.22 5.01 -0.99
CA LEU A 468 -8.89 5.44 0.24
C LEU A 468 -9.94 6.54 0.01
N VAL A 469 -9.76 7.34 -1.03
CA VAL A 469 -10.56 8.54 -1.28
C VAL A 469 -11.83 8.12 -2.02
N GLY A 470 -12.96 8.00 -1.32
CA GLY A 470 -14.24 7.50 -1.85
C GLY A 470 -14.85 8.36 -2.97
N THR A 471 -15.88 9.15 -2.66
CA THR A 471 -16.60 9.95 -3.69
C THR A 471 -15.77 11.08 -4.28
N ASP A 472 -14.82 11.64 -3.52
CA ASP A 472 -13.98 12.75 -3.97
C ASP A 472 -13.09 12.36 -5.16
N SER A 473 -12.67 11.08 -5.26
CA SER A 473 -11.88 10.59 -6.40
C SER A 473 -12.64 10.65 -7.71
N VAL A 474 -13.98 10.53 -7.65
CA VAL A 474 -14.84 10.62 -8.82
C VAL A 474 -14.87 12.04 -9.37
N GLU A 475 -15.13 13.01 -8.50
CA GLU A 475 -15.17 14.42 -8.90
C GLU A 475 -13.79 14.89 -9.42
N GLN A 476 -12.73 14.45 -8.75
CA GLN A 476 -11.36 14.67 -9.21
C GLN A 476 -11.16 14.15 -10.64
N ALA A 477 -11.53 12.89 -10.90
CA ALA A 477 -11.34 12.28 -12.21
C ALA A 477 -12.15 12.99 -13.31
N ILE A 478 -13.41 13.37 -13.02
CA ILE A 478 -14.25 14.14 -13.95
C ILE A 478 -13.62 15.50 -14.25
N ASN A 479 -13.21 16.24 -13.22
CA ASN A 479 -12.64 17.59 -13.38
C ASN A 479 -11.31 17.56 -14.13
N PHE A 480 -10.44 16.58 -13.86
CA PHE A 480 -9.20 16.40 -14.62
C PHE A 480 -9.46 16.04 -16.08
N ASN A 481 -10.41 15.15 -16.34
CA ASN A 481 -10.76 14.78 -17.72
C ASN A 481 -11.28 16.00 -18.51
N ASN A 482 -12.10 16.84 -17.88
CA ASN A 482 -12.63 18.06 -18.47
C ASN A 482 -11.54 19.14 -18.66
N ALA A 483 -10.53 19.19 -17.78
CA ALA A 483 -9.48 20.21 -17.81
C ALA A 483 -8.58 20.15 -19.06
N PHE A 484 -8.45 18.98 -19.69
CA PHE A 484 -7.73 18.82 -20.95
C PHE A 484 -8.52 19.30 -22.18
N GLY A 485 -9.80 19.67 -21.99
CA GLY A 485 -10.70 20.13 -23.05
C GLY A 485 -11.14 19.02 -24.00
N ASN A 486 -11.81 19.38 -25.10
CA ASN A 486 -12.48 18.40 -25.96
C ASN A 486 -11.55 17.57 -26.86
N LYS A 487 -10.23 17.86 -26.87
CA LYS A 487 -9.27 17.21 -27.77
C LYS A 487 -8.53 16.03 -27.15
N ARG A 488 -8.41 15.99 -25.82
CA ARG A 488 -7.68 14.95 -25.09
C ARG A 488 -8.44 14.61 -23.82
N SER A 489 -8.50 13.32 -23.53
CA SER A 489 -9.07 12.76 -22.31
C SER A 489 -7.99 11.98 -21.56
N LEU A 490 -8.29 11.62 -20.32
CA LEU A 490 -7.50 10.62 -19.60
C LEU A 490 -7.58 9.28 -20.35
N ASP A 491 -6.44 8.58 -20.46
CA ASP A 491 -6.38 7.26 -21.09
C ASP A 491 -6.49 6.15 -20.06
N PHE A 492 -5.83 6.31 -18.90
CA PHE A 492 -5.76 5.27 -17.87
C PHE A 492 -5.73 5.85 -16.45
N PHE A 493 -6.11 5.01 -15.49
CA PHE A 493 -5.81 5.23 -14.07
C PHE A 493 -4.69 4.35 -13.55
N ILE A 494 -3.93 4.86 -12.58
CA ILE A 494 -3.19 4.07 -11.61
C ILE A 494 -3.83 4.30 -10.25
N ILE A 495 -4.27 3.24 -9.58
CA ILE A 495 -4.86 3.35 -8.24
C ILE A 495 -3.78 3.03 -7.20
N SER A 496 -3.36 4.02 -6.44
CA SER A 496 -2.31 3.90 -5.43
C SER A 496 -2.89 3.55 -4.05
N LYS A 497 -2.01 3.14 -3.13
CA LYS A 497 -2.31 2.82 -1.73
C LYS A 497 -3.41 1.77 -1.58
N VAL A 498 -3.46 0.80 -2.51
CA VAL A 498 -4.44 -0.30 -2.43
C VAL A 498 -4.14 -1.21 -1.24
N ASP A 499 -2.89 -1.25 -0.78
CA ASP A 499 -2.46 -1.93 0.44
C ASP A 499 -3.10 -1.38 1.72
N THR A 500 -3.61 -0.15 1.72
CA THR A 500 -4.15 0.48 2.93
C THR A 500 -5.67 0.34 3.09
N VAL A 501 -6.38 -0.17 2.07
CA VAL A 501 -7.86 -0.16 2.06
C VAL A 501 -8.49 -1.53 2.37
N GLY A 502 -7.69 -2.58 2.50
CA GLY A 502 -8.22 -3.94 2.73
C GLY A 502 -9.12 -4.38 1.58
N ASP A 503 -10.40 -4.61 1.89
CA ASP A 503 -11.46 -5.02 0.98
C ASP A 503 -12.29 -3.84 0.42
N LEU A 504 -12.02 -2.60 0.85
CA LEU A 504 -12.72 -1.38 0.42
C LEU A 504 -12.29 -0.92 -0.98
N VAL A 505 -12.48 -1.76 -1.99
CA VAL A 505 -12.02 -1.55 -3.38
C VAL A 505 -13.05 -0.85 -4.28
N GLY A 506 -14.20 -0.45 -3.72
CA GLY A 506 -15.32 0.16 -4.45
C GLY A 506 -15.01 1.47 -5.17
N THR A 507 -13.99 2.22 -4.71
CA THR A 507 -13.49 3.43 -5.39
C THR A 507 -13.14 3.17 -6.84
N MET A 508 -12.58 1.98 -7.15
CA MET A 508 -12.22 1.59 -8.51
C MET A 508 -13.44 1.55 -9.44
N ILE A 509 -14.54 0.96 -8.97
CA ILE A 509 -15.82 0.89 -9.70
C ILE A 509 -16.37 2.30 -9.91
N ASN A 510 -16.36 3.14 -8.87
CA ASN A 510 -16.87 4.50 -8.96
C ASN A 510 -16.15 5.31 -10.05
N MET A 511 -14.81 5.27 -10.07
CA MET A 511 -13.99 6.01 -11.04
C MET A 511 -14.23 5.54 -12.47
N VAL A 512 -14.23 4.22 -12.72
CA VAL A 512 -14.43 3.65 -14.06
C VAL A 512 -15.86 3.91 -14.54
N MET A 513 -16.87 3.77 -13.67
CA MET A 513 -18.27 4.03 -14.03
C MET A 513 -18.50 5.48 -14.43
N ALA A 514 -17.92 6.43 -13.69
CA ALA A 514 -18.10 7.85 -13.91
C ALA A 514 -17.35 8.39 -15.13
N THR A 515 -16.14 7.90 -15.39
CA THR A 515 -15.27 8.46 -16.44
C THR A 515 -15.17 7.60 -17.70
N LYS A 516 -15.52 6.31 -17.61
CA LYS A 516 -15.25 5.28 -18.63
C LYS A 516 -13.77 5.08 -18.95
N VAL A 517 -12.89 5.59 -18.10
CA VAL A 517 -11.44 5.44 -18.22
C VAL A 517 -11.01 4.18 -17.46
N PRO A 518 -10.29 3.24 -18.09
CA PRO A 518 -9.90 2.00 -17.44
C PRO A 518 -8.73 2.17 -16.46
N ILE A 519 -8.66 1.28 -15.47
CA ILE A 519 -7.53 1.20 -14.54
C ILE A 519 -6.47 0.27 -15.13
N LEU A 520 -5.26 0.79 -15.30
CA LEU A 520 -4.14 0.05 -15.88
C LEU A 520 -3.33 -0.69 -14.81
N PHE A 521 -2.94 0.04 -13.76
CA PHE A 521 -2.15 -0.51 -12.66
C PHE A 521 -2.74 -0.18 -11.29
N VAL A 522 -2.37 -0.99 -10.31
CA VAL A 522 -2.60 -0.77 -8.88
C VAL A 522 -1.26 -0.73 -8.15
N GLY A 523 -1.08 0.29 -7.31
CA GLY A 523 0.06 0.44 -6.42
C GLY A 523 -0.25 -0.18 -5.06
N THR A 524 0.55 -1.17 -4.65
CA THR A 524 0.29 -2.02 -3.47
C THR A 524 1.36 -1.89 -2.40
N GLY A 525 1.99 -0.72 -2.28
CA GLY A 525 3.10 -0.49 -1.37
C GLY A 525 3.97 0.70 -1.81
N GLN A 526 5.20 0.77 -1.31
CA GLN A 526 6.11 1.92 -1.52
C GLN A 526 7.35 1.58 -2.36
N THR A 527 7.66 0.29 -2.57
CA THR A 527 8.83 -0.14 -3.33
C THR A 527 8.56 -0.12 -4.84
N TYR A 528 9.61 -0.23 -5.67
CA TYR A 528 9.48 -0.17 -7.12
C TYR A 528 8.70 -1.36 -7.72
N THR A 529 8.73 -2.51 -7.05
CA THR A 529 8.02 -3.73 -7.44
C THR A 529 6.55 -3.73 -7.00
N ASP A 530 6.14 -2.78 -6.15
CA ASP A 530 4.76 -2.66 -5.65
C ASP A 530 3.83 -1.98 -6.66
N ILE A 531 3.88 -2.41 -7.93
CA ILE A 531 2.97 -2.04 -9.00
C ILE A 531 2.50 -3.31 -9.71
N LYS A 532 1.18 -3.49 -9.82
CA LYS A 532 0.58 -4.68 -10.42
C LYS A 532 -0.45 -4.29 -11.45
N ARG A 533 -0.62 -5.10 -12.50
CA ARG A 533 -1.78 -4.95 -13.40
C ARG A 533 -3.07 -5.23 -12.62
N LEU A 534 -4.15 -4.55 -12.98
CA LEU A 534 -5.45 -4.80 -12.37
C LEU A 534 -5.92 -6.23 -12.67
N SER A 535 -6.18 -7.02 -11.62
CA SER A 535 -6.91 -8.28 -11.76
C SER A 535 -8.41 -8.02 -11.54
N VAL A 536 -9.16 -7.94 -12.63
CA VAL A 536 -10.62 -7.73 -12.58
C VAL A 536 -11.29 -8.79 -11.70
N LYS A 537 -10.94 -10.07 -11.92
CA LYS A 537 -11.46 -11.19 -11.13
C LYS A 537 -11.25 -10.95 -9.63
N ARG A 538 -10.03 -10.62 -9.21
CA ARG A 538 -9.72 -10.40 -7.78
C ARG A 538 -10.50 -9.24 -7.19
N VAL A 539 -10.67 -8.14 -7.92
CA VAL A 539 -11.47 -6.99 -7.46
C VAL A 539 -12.93 -7.37 -7.30
N VAL A 540 -13.50 -8.09 -8.27
CA VAL A 540 -14.88 -8.57 -8.18
C VAL A 540 -15.05 -9.54 -7.01
N ASP A 541 -14.12 -10.49 -6.83
CA ASP A 541 -14.16 -11.43 -5.71
C ASP A 541 -14.14 -10.69 -4.36
N MET A 542 -13.31 -9.65 -4.20
CA MET A 542 -13.26 -8.83 -2.97
C MET A 542 -14.54 -8.00 -2.71
N LEU A 543 -15.25 -7.60 -3.77
CA LEU A 543 -16.54 -6.92 -3.65
C LEU A 543 -17.67 -7.89 -3.27
N MET A 544 -17.53 -9.16 -3.64
CA MET A 544 -18.53 -10.21 -3.45
C MET A 544 -18.33 -11.01 -2.16
N SER A 545 -17.13 -11.01 -1.59
CA SER A 545 -16.83 -11.47 -0.22
C SER A 545 -17.38 -10.48 0.79
#